data_AF-A0A7J8W8A2-F1
#
_entry.id   AF-A0A7J8W8A2-F1
#
_cell.length_a   1.000
_cell.length_b   1.000
_cell.length_c   1.000
_cell.angle_alpha   90.00
_cell.angle_beta   90.00
_cell.angle_gamma   90.00
#
_symmetry.space_group_name_H-M   'P 1'
#
loop_
_entity.id
_entity.type
_entity.pdbx_description
1 polymer ?
#
loop_
_entity_poly.entity_id
_entity_poly.type
_entity_poly.pdbx_seq_one_letter_code
_entity_poly.pdbx_strand_id
1 'polypeptide(L)'
;MFRMNEGELLRDHISQFITLLNDLKNIEVHIDDEDQAMLLLCSLPPSHKSFREILICGRDKLLFEDVKGHLLSRDKLDNEFGLDNKADKQASILVASKK
;
A
#
# COMPACT_ATOMS: atom_id res chain seq x y z
N MET A 1 14.79 7.33 -8.98
CA MET A 1 14.04 7.80 -7.79
C MET A 1 13.18 6.64 -7.31
N PHE A 2 13.23 6.29 -6.03
CA PHE A 2 12.42 5.20 -5.47
C PHE A 2 10.93 5.55 -5.56
N ARG A 3 10.15 4.73 -6.28
CA ARG A 3 8.72 4.96 -6.56
C ARG A 3 7.98 3.64 -6.71
N MET A 4 6.73 3.65 -6.24
CA MET A 4 5.78 2.57 -6.38
C MET A 4 5.11 2.61 -7.75
N ASN A 5 4.87 1.45 -8.35
CA ASN A 5 4.11 1.34 -9.60
C ASN A 5 2.60 1.24 -9.33
N GLU A 6 1.78 1.65 -10.30
CA GLU A 6 0.33 1.41 -10.22
C GLU A 6 0.06 -0.11 -10.22
N GLY A 7 -0.76 -0.58 -9.27
CA GLY A 7 -1.08 -2.00 -9.10
C GLY A 7 -0.05 -2.82 -8.29
N GLU A 8 1.04 -2.20 -7.83
CA GLU A 8 1.94 -2.82 -6.85
C GLU A 8 1.26 -2.95 -5.48
N LEU A 9 1.59 -3.99 -4.71
CA LEU A 9 1.08 -4.14 -3.35
C LEU A 9 1.74 -3.11 -2.44
N LEU A 10 0.92 -2.33 -1.74
CA LEU A 10 1.41 -1.25 -0.88
C LEU A 10 2.31 -1.79 0.25
N ARG A 11 1.98 -2.98 0.77
CA ARG A 11 2.80 -3.69 1.76
C ARG A 11 4.21 -3.99 1.27
N ASP A 12 4.34 -4.45 0.02
CA ASP A 12 5.64 -4.83 -0.55
C ASP A 12 6.51 -3.59 -0.79
N HIS A 13 5.91 -2.52 -1.31
CA HIS A 13 6.58 -1.23 -1.47
C HIS A 13 7.06 -0.64 -0.14
N ILE A 14 6.22 -0.67 0.91
CA ILE A 14 6.60 -0.24 2.27
C ILE A 14 7.76 -1.09 2.81
N SER A 15 7.73 -2.40 2.59
CA SER A 15 8.82 -3.28 3.04
C SER A 15 10.14 -2.93 2.35
N GLN A 16 10.12 -2.68 1.04
CA GLN A 16 11.30 -2.25 0.29
C GLN A 16 11.83 -0.90 0.80
N PHE A 17 10.94 0.04 1.11
CA PHE A 17 11.31 1.34 1.67
C PHE A 17 12.01 1.20 3.03
N ILE A 18 11.50 0.35 3.93
CA ILE A 18 12.12 0.10 5.24
C ILE A 18 13.49 -0.55 5.09
N THR A 19 13.66 -1.49 4.15
CA THR A 19 14.98 -2.08 3.85
C THR A 19 15.96 -1.00 3.41
N LEU A 20 15.55 -0.08 2.51
CA LEU A 20 16.39 1.03 2.08
C LEU A 20 16.80 1.95 3.24
N LEU A 21 15.87 2.29 4.14
CA LEU A 21 16.18 3.07 5.34
C LEU A 21 17.20 2.37 6.24
N ASN A 22 17.08 1.04 6.40
CA ASN A 22 18.04 0.25 7.17
C ASN A 22 19.42 0.22 6.50
N ASP A 23 19.49 0.09 5.18
CA ASP A 23 20.74 0.13 4.43
C ASP A 23 21.45 1.49 4.57
N LEU A 24 20.68 2.59 4.55
CA LEU A 24 21.21 3.93 4.82
C LEU A 24 21.71 4.07 6.26
N LYS A 25 20.95 3.54 7.23
CA LYS A 25 21.35 3.53 8.65
C LYS A 25 22.64 2.74 8.87
N ASN A 26 22.87 1.65 8.12
CA ASN A 26 24.08 0.85 8.21
C ASN A 26 25.36 1.59 7.79
N ILE A 27 25.22 2.64 6.98
CA ILE A 27 26.32 3.54 6.60
C ILE A 27 26.27 4.88 7.37
N GLU A 28 25.61 4.89 8.53
CA GLU A 28 25.46 6.04 9.43
C GLU A 28 24.70 7.24 8.82
N VAL A 29 23.89 6.99 7.78
CA VAL A 29 22.97 7.99 7.22
C VAL A 29 21.63 7.88 7.95
N HIS A 30 21.33 8.91 8.74
CA HIS A 30 20.06 9.02 9.45
C HIS A 30 19.13 9.99 8.72
N ILE A 31 17.94 9.49 8.38
CA ILE A 31 16.83 10.30 7.90
C ILE A 31 15.88 10.44 9.09
N ASP A 32 15.41 11.64 9.39
CA ASP A 32 14.46 11.84 10.47
C ASP A 32 13.08 11.27 10.14
N ASP A 33 12.23 11.07 11.15
CA ASP A 33 10.94 10.42 10.96
C ASP A 33 9.99 11.20 10.04
N GLU A 34 10.14 12.53 10.00
CA GLU A 34 9.32 13.42 9.17
C GLU A 34 9.71 13.31 7.69
N ASP A 35 11.01 13.34 7.39
CA ASP A 35 11.53 13.12 6.05
C ASP A 35 11.25 11.70 5.58
N GLN A 36 11.38 10.69 6.45
CA GLN A 36 10.99 9.31 6.12
C GLN A 36 9.51 9.22 5.73
N ALA A 37 8.62 9.87 6.49
CA ALA A 37 7.20 9.92 6.18
C ALA A 37 6.93 10.63 4.85
N MET A 38 7.57 11.78 4.61
CA MET A 38 7.42 12.54 3.38
C MET A 38 7.96 11.81 2.15
N LEU A 39 9.11 11.14 2.27
CA LEU A 39 9.70 10.33 1.21
C LEU A 39 8.79 9.14 0.86
N LEU A 40 8.24 8.46 1.86
CA LEU A 40 7.28 7.38 1.64
C LEU A 40 6.04 7.90 0.90
N LEU A 41 5.44 9.01 1.35
CA LEU A 41 4.29 9.61 0.68
C LEU A 41 4.62 10.03 -0.76
N CYS A 42 5.76 10.67 -0.99
CA CYS A 42 6.18 11.12 -2.32
C CYS A 42 6.48 9.96 -3.29
N SER A 43 6.77 8.76 -2.77
CA SER A 43 7.03 7.56 -3.57
C SER A 43 5.76 6.89 -4.10
N LEU A 44 4.59 7.18 -3.51
CA LEU A 44 3.29 6.60 -3.90
C LEU A 44 2.84 7.08 -5.29
N PRO A 45 2.05 6.27 -6.01
CA PRO A 45 1.66 6.62 -7.37
C PRO A 45 0.57 7.71 -7.38
N PRO A 46 0.29 8.34 -8.54
CA PRO A 46 -0.70 9.41 -8.66
C PRO A 46 -2.10 9.05 -8.16
N SER A 47 -2.52 7.79 -8.31
CA SER A 47 -3.80 7.28 -7.80
C SER A 47 -4.00 7.49 -6.28
N HIS A 48 -2.92 7.63 -5.52
CA HIS A 48 -2.96 7.82 -4.07
C HIS A 48 -3.00 9.28 -3.64
N LYS A 49 -3.12 10.24 -4.58
CA LYS A 49 -3.00 11.68 -4.31
C LYS A 49 -3.92 12.17 -3.18
N SER A 50 -5.22 11.90 -3.25
CA SER A 50 -6.17 12.38 -2.23
C SER A 50 -5.84 11.83 -0.85
N PHE A 51 -5.36 10.59 -0.77
CA PHE A 51 -4.95 9.97 0.48
C PHE A 51 -3.71 10.63 1.09
N ARG A 52 -2.73 10.99 0.25
CA ARG A 52 -1.56 11.78 0.69
C ARG A 52 -1.99 13.14 1.23
N GLU A 53 -2.88 13.82 0.52
CA GLU A 53 -3.39 15.14 0.94
C GLU A 53 -4.09 15.06 2.30
N ILE A 54 -4.93 14.05 2.53
CA ILE A 54 -5.61 13.81 3.82
C ILE A 54 -4.60 13.55 4.95
N LEU A 55 -3.54 12.78 4.68
CA LEU A 55 -2.51 12.48 5.68
C LEU A 55 -1.69 13.70 6.08
N ILE A 56 -1.49 14.64 5.17
CA ILE A 56 -0.68 15.84 5.40
C ILE A 56 -1.54 17.00 5.94
N CYS A 57 -2.81 17.08 5.55
CA CYS A 57 -3.67 18.22 5.86
C CYS A 57 -3.89 18.38 7.38
N GLY A 58 -3.54 19.56 7.91
CA GLY A 58 -3.80 19.94 9.30
C GLY A 58 -2.89 19.28 10.33
N ARG A 59 -1.80 18.63 9.91
CA ARG A 59 -0.79 18.08 10.82
C ARG A 59 0.42 18.99 10.89
N ASP A 60 0.87 19.31 12.10
CA ASP A 60 2.09 20.10 12.32
C ASP A 60 3.37 19.26 12.20
N LYS A 61 3.26 17.94 12.44
CA LYS A 61 4.36 16.97 12.31
C LYS A 61 3.84 15.67 11.73
N LEU A 62 4.68 15.01 10.95
CA LEU A 62 4.43 13.69 10.41
C LEU A 62 5.36 12.68 11.06
N LEU A 63 4.78 11.62 11.61
CA LEU A 63 5.52 10.48 12.14
C LEU A 63 5.48 9.33 11.14
N PHE A 64 6.64 8.73 10.88
CA PHE A 64 6.76 7.61 9.95
C PHE A 64 5.82 6.44 10.31
N GLU A 65 5.75 6.08 11.60
CA GLU A 65 4.91 4.99 12.08
C GLU A 65 3.41 5.25 11.84
N ASP A 66 2.94 6.48 12.04
CA ASP A 66 1.55 6.85 11.79
C ASP A 66 1.21 6.73 10.31
N VAL A 67 2.05 7.30 9.44
CA VAL A 67 1.86 7.23 7.98
C VAL A 67 1.86 5.79 7.50
N LYS A 68 2.82 4.97 7.96
CA LYS A 68 2.89 3.54 7.66
C LYS A 68 1.63 2.80 8.14
N GLY A 69 1.17 3.06 9.36
CA GLY A 69 -0.03 2.45 9.91
C GLY A 69 -1.30 2.78 9.11
N HIS A 70 -1.45 4.04 8.72
CA HIS A 70 -2.57 4.48 7.87
C HIS A 70 -2.52 3.84 6.48
N LEU A 71 -1.33 3.77 5.86
CA LEU A 71 -1.14 3.12 4.56
C LEU A 71 -1.49 1.63 4.61
N LEU A 72 -0.97 0.89 5.59
CA LEU A 72 -1.25 -0.53 5.76
C LEU A 72 -2.71 -0.82 6.11
N SER A 73 -3.39 0.10 6.79
CA SER A 73 -4.82 -0.03 7.07
C SER A 73 -5.66 0.09 5.80
N ARG A 74 -5.23 0.91 4.85
CA ARG A 74 -5.89 1.07 3.54
C ARG A 74 -5.75 -0.17 2.67
N ASP A 75 -4.55 -0.76 2.64
CA ASP A 75 -4.25 -1.99 1.88
C ASP A 75 -5.11 -3.18 2.35
N LYS A 76 -5.44 -3.25 3.64
CA LYS A 76 -6.36 -4.28 4.19
C LYS A 76 -7.79 -4.10 3.69
N LEU A 77 -8.27 -2.87 3.54
CA LEU A 77 -9.62 -2.58 3.06
C LEU A 77 -9.76 -2.93 1.57
N ASP A 78 -8.73 -2.65 0.77
CA ASP A 78 -8.72 -3.02 -0.66
C ASP A 78 -8.67 -4.55 -0.84
N ASN A 79 -8.02 -5.27 0.08
CA ASN A 79 -8.00 -6.74 0.09
C ASN A 79 -9.31 -7.39 0.63
N GLU A 80 -10.05 -6.75 1.54
CA GLU A 80 -11.35 -7.24 2.01
C GLU A 80 -12.52 -6.90 1.08
N PHE A 81 -12.44 -5.80 0.31
CA PHE A 81 -13.43 -5.44 -0.71
C PHE A 81 -13.18 -6.08 -2.10
N GLY A 82 -12.11 -6.88 -2.24
CA GLY A 82 -11.82 -7.68 -3.42
C GLY A 82 -12.67 -8.97 -3.52
N LEU A 83 -13.99 -8.85 -3.41
CA LEU A 83 -14.89 -9.92 -3.84
C LEU A 83 -15.52 -9.58 -5.19
N ASP A 84 -15.33 -10.54 -6.09
CA ASP A 84 -15.99 -10.78 -7.38
C ASP A 84 -15.40 -10.10 -8.62
N ASN A 85 -14.46 -10.82 -9.25
CA ASN A 85 -14.49 -11.08 -10.69
C ASN A 85 -13.75 -12.38 -10.96
N LYS A 86 -14.39 -13.52 -10.66
CA LYS A 86 -13.99 -14.81 -11.22
C LYS A 86 -15.05 -15.27 -12.20
N ALA A 87 -15.04 -14.64 -13.38
CA ALA A 87 -15.73 -15.17 -14.55
C ALA A 87 -14.96 -16.40 -15.04
N ASP A 88 -15.42 -17.60 -14.68
CA ASP A 88 -15.08 -18.82 -15.42
C ASP A 88 -16.30 -19.74 -15.51
N LYS A 89 -16.85 -19.79 -16.72
CA LYS A 89 -17.78 -20.82 -17.20
C LYS A 89 -17.28 -22.21 -16.81
N GLN A 90 -18.14 -23.03 -16.21
CA GLN A 90 -18.30 -24.41 -16.66
C GLN A 90 -19.78 -24.79 -16.71
N ALA A 91 -20.17 -25.26 -17.89
CA ALA A 91 -21.51 -25.62 -18.27
C ALA A 91 -21.94 -26.97 -17.67
N SER A 92 -23.26 -27.07 -17.47
CA SER A 92 -24.06 -28.30 -17.49
C SER A 92 -24.01 -29.23 -16.27
N ILE A 93 -24.81 -28.92 -15.25
CA ILE A 93 -25.50 -29.94 -14.43
C ILE A 93 -26.98 -29.90 -14.80
N LEU A 94 -27.37 -30.76 -15.74
CA LEU A 94 -28.75 -31.16 -16.06
C LEU A 94 -28.58 -32.51 -16.76
N VAL A 95 -29.02 -33.67 -16.26
CA VAL A 95 -30.28 -34.02 -15.61
C VAL A 95 -29.99 -35.09 -14.56
N ALA A 96 -30.53 -34.89 -13.35
CA ALA A 96 -30.64 -35.91 -12.32
C ALA A 96 -31.50 -37.08 -12.82
N SER A 97 -31.00 -38.30 -12.63
CA SER A 97 -31.80 -39.52 -12.67
C SER A 97 -33.09 -39.34 -11.90
N LYS A 98 -34.22 -39.45 -12.58
CA LYS A 98 -35.50 -39.77 -11.95
C LYS A 98 -36.11 -40.98 -12.63
N LYS A 99 -36.17 -42.03 -11.82
CA LYS A 99 -37.02 -43.22 -11.88
C LYS A 99 -36.50 -44.42 -12.67
#